data_AF-E1F9B6-F1
#
_entry.id   AF-E1F9B6-F1
#
_cell.length_a   1.000
_cell.length_b   1.000
_cell.length_c   1.000
_cell.angle_alpha   90.00
_cell.angle_beta   90.00
_cell.angle_gamma   90.00
#
_symmetry.space_group_name_H-M   'P 1'
#
loop_
_entity.id
_entity.type
_entity.pdbx_description
1 polymer ?
#
loop_
_entity_poly.entity_id
_entity_poly.type
_entity_poly.pdbx_seq_one_letter_code
_entity_poly.pdbx_strand_id
1 'polypeptide(L)' 'MTDITMEDLRPCSAFTQTLLDTTRAIKNRLARLEEPLAETLDVTGRTLKSVGHLLLPLAVVVVPLAVFQQ' A
#
# COMPACT_ATOMS: atom_id res chain seq x y z
N MET A 1 -50.24 -10.57 13.68
CA MET A 1 -49.01 -10.03 14.30
C MET A 1 -48.16 -11.24 14.63
N THR A 2 -47.13 -11.52 13.83
CA THR A 2 -46.26 -12.68 14.02
C THR A 2 -45.22 -12.32 15.07
N ASP A 3 -45.28 -12.98 16.24
CA ASP A 3 -44.27 -12.84 17.27
C ASP A 3 -42.95 -13.44 16.78
N ILE A 4 -41.93 -12.60 16.64
CA ILE A 4 -40.57 -13.02 16.32
C ILE A 4 -40.00 -13.67 17.57
N THR A 5 -39.61 -14.94 17.45
CA THR A 5 -39.07 -15.71 18.57
C THR A 5 -37.54 -15.60 18.62
N MET A 6 -36.94 -15.97 19.75
CA MET A 6 -35.48 -15.95 19.89
C MET A 6 -34.76 -16.90 18.91
N GLU A 7 -35.45 -17.95 18.44
CA GLU A 7 -34.93 -18.87 17.43
C GLU A 7 -34.80 -18.21 16.06
N ASP A 8 -35.71 -17.27 15.72
CA ASP A 8 -35.67 -16.52 14.46
C ASP A 8 -34.50 -15.53 14.39
N LEU A 9 -34.00 -15.08 15.55
CA LEU A 9 -32.87 -14.13 15.66
C LEU A 9 -31.50 -14.84 15.69
N ARG A 10 -31.47 -16.14 15.99
CA ARG A 10 -30.24 -16.93 16.09
C ARG A 10 -29.42 -16.96 14.79
N PRO A 11 -30.03 -17.08 13.58
CA PRO A 11 -29.31 -16.96 12.31
C PRO A 11 -28.67 -15.58 12.12
N CYS A 12 -29.34 -14.50 12.54
CA CYS A 12 -28.78 -13.15 12.49
C CYS A 12 -27.56 -13.00 13.40
N SER A 13 -27.57 -13.60 14.59
CA SER A 13 -26.42 -13.59 15.49
C SER A 13 -25.20 -14.33 14.92
N ALA A 14 -25.42 -15.48 14.28
CA ALA A 14 -24.36 -16.23 13.62
C ALA A 14 -23.79 -15.49 12.40
N PHE A 15 -24.67 -14.86 11.62
CA PHE A 15 -24.29 -14.07 10.45
C PHE A 15 -23.47 -12.82 10.84
N THR A 16 -23.90 -12.08 11.86
CA THR A 16 -23.17 -10.92 12.37
C THR A 16 -21.80 -11.29 12.93
N GLN A 17 -21.69 -12.43 13.62
CA GLN A 17 -20.41 -12.94 14.09
C GLN A 17 -19.47 -13.26 12.92
N THR A 18 -19.99 -13.90 11.87
CA THR A 18 -19.22 -14.21 10.65
C THR A 18 -18.74 -12.95 9.94
N LEU A 19 -19.58 -11.92 9.86
CA LEU A 19 -19.20 -10.61 9.33
C LEU A 19 -18.09 -9.94 10.16
N LEU A 20 -18.16 -10.05 11.47
CA LEU A 20 -17.15 -9.49 12.36
C LEU A 20 -15.79 -10.18 12.18
N ASP A 21 -15.81 -11.51 12.08
CA ASP A 21 -14.60 -12.32 11.90
C ASP A 21 -13.96 -12.11 10.52
N THR A 22 -14.77 -12.04 9.47
CA THR A 22 -14.29 -11.69 8.12
C THR A 22 -13.71 -10.28 8.07
N THR A 23 -14.36 -9.31 8.69
CA THR A 23 -13.86 -7.93 8.79
C THR A 23 -12.53 -7.87 9.53
N ARG A 24 -12.38 -8.62 10.64
CA ARG A 24 -11.11 -8.74 11.38
C ARG A 24 -10.02 -9.37 10.53
N ALA A 25 -10.33 -10.43 9.78
CA ALA A 25 -9.39 -11.06 8.88
C ALA A 25 -8.91 -10.11 7.77
N ILE A 26 -9.82 -9.33 7.18
CA ILE A 26 -9.51 -8.32 6.17
C ILE A 26 -8.61 -7.23 6.76
N LYS A 27 -8.94 -6.69 7.94
CA LYS A 27 -8.12 -5.71 8.64
C LYS A 27 -6.69 -6.21 8.87
N ASN A 28 -6.55 -7.46 9.32
CA ASN A 28 -5.23 -8.05 9.56
C ASN A 28 -4.43 -8.24 8.26
N ARG A 29 -5.08 -8.56 7.14
CA ARG A 29 -4.43 -8.64 5.84
C ARG A 29 -3.96 -7.28 5.35
N LEU A 30 -4.79 -6.24 5.50
CA LEU A 30 -4.42 -4.86 5.17
C LEU A 30 -3.22 -4.38 5.98
N ALA A 31 -3.24 -4.59 7.30
CA ALA A 31 -2.11 -4.21 8.16
C ALA A 31 -0.80 -4.92 7.76
N ARG A 32 -0.87 -6.18 7.33
CA ARG A 32 0.30 -6.92 6.84
C ARG A 32 0.83 -6.44 5.48
N LEU A 33 0.03 -5.73 4.70
CA LEU A 33 0.44 -5.16 3.40
C LEU A 33 1.06 -3.78 3.53
N GLU A 34 0.79 -3.07 4.63
CA GLU A 34 1.29 -1.72 4.88
C GLU A 34 2.82 -1.68 4.99
N GLU A 35 3.41 -2.63 5.71
CA GLU A 35 4.86 -2.71 5.92
C GLU A 35 5.65 -3.05 4.63
N PRO A 36 5.29 -4.09 3.84
CA PRO A 36 5.92 -4.35 2.54
C PRO A 36 5.80 -3.19 1.55
N LEU A 37 4.67 -2.46 1.58
CA LEU A 37 4.45 -1.31 0.72
C LEU A 37 5.36 -0.14 1.12
N ALA A 38 5.47 0.13 2.42
CA ALA A 38 6.38 1.15 2.95
C ALA A 38 7.84 0.82 2.60
N GLU A 39 8.25 -0.45 2.73
CA GLU A 39 9.60 -0.90 2.37
C GLU A 39 9.87 -0.71 0.87
N THR A 40 8.92 -1.10 0.02
CA THR A 40 9.03 -0.94 -1.44
C THR A 40 9.17 0.54 -1.83
N LEU A 41 8.40 1.42 -1.20
CA LEU A 41 8.47 2.86 -1.43
C LEU A 41 9.82 3.44 -0.99
N ASP A 42 10.35 3.00 0.15
CA ASP A 42 11.66 3.44 0.65
C ASP A 42 12.81 2.99 -0.28
N VAL A 43 12.81 1.73 -0.73
CA VAL A 43 13.79 1.23 -1.70
C VAL A 43 13.71 1.99 -3.03
N THR A 44 12.49 2.26 -3.49
CA THR A 44 12.27 3.06 -4.71
C THR A 44 12.80 4.48 -4.54
N GLY A 45 12.53 5.12 -3.40
CA GLY A 45 13.05 6.45 -3.07
C GLY A 45 14.58 6.50 -3.02
N ARG A 46 15.21 5.51 -2.39
CA ARG A 46 16.67 5.37 -2.35
C ARG A 46 17.27 5.18 -3.74
N THR A 47 16.63 4.38 -4.58
CA THR A 47 17.06 4.14 -5.97
C THR A 47 16.98 5.43 -6.79
N LEU A 48 15.85 6.14 -6.72
CA LEU A 48 15.66 7.39 -7.44
C LEU A 48 16.68 8.46 -7.01
N LYS A 49 16.96 8.56 -5.71
CA LYS A 49 17.98 9.46 -5.17
C LYS A 49 19.38 9.10 -5.71
N SER A 50 19.72 7.81 -5.75
CA SER A 50 21.00 7.33 -6.29
C SER A 50 21.16 7.68 -7.78
N VAL A 51 20.13 7.44 -8.58
CA VAL A 51 20.10 7.80 -10.01
C VAL A 51 20.24 9.32 -10.19
N GLY A 52 19.54 10.11 -9.38
CA GLY A 52 19.69 11.58 -9.38
C GLY A 52 21.13 12.02 -9.09
N HIS A 53 21.80 11.41 -8.10
CA HIS A 53 23.21 11.69 -7.79
C HIS A 53 24.17 11.29 -8.91
N LEU A 54 23.85 10.28 -9.72
CA LEU A 54 24.65 9.88 -10.88
C LEU A 54 24.42 10.79 -12.08
N LEU A 55 23.16 11.14 -12.36
CA LEU A 55 22.78 11.90 -13.55
C LEU A 55 23.08 13.39 -13.43
N LEU A 56 22.97 13.99 -12.24
CA LEU A 56 23.24 15.42 -12.04
C LEU A 56 24.70 15.81 -12.41
N PRO A 57 25.74 15.11 -11.93
CA PRO A 57 27.12 15.38 -12.33
C PRO A 57 27.37 15.12 -13.82
N LEU A 58 26.77 14.06 -14.38
CA LEU A 58 26.86 13.77 -15.81
C LEU A 58 26.25 14.89 -16.66
N ALA A 59 25.08 15.40 -16.28
CA ALA A 59 24.45 16.53 -16.96
C ALA A 59 25.29 17.81 -16.89
N VAL A 60 25.94 18.08 -15.76
CA VAL A 60 26.83 19.25 -15.58
C VAL A 60 28.07 19.17 -16.49
N VAL A 61 28.55 17.99 -16.84
CA VAL A 61 29.74 17.84 -17.71
C VAL A 61 29.35 17.74 -19.19
N VAL A 62 28.31 16.97 -19.53
CA VAL A 62 27.90 16.70 -20.90
C VAL A 62 27.23 17.91 -21.56
N VAL A 63 26.43 18.67 -20.82
CA VAL A 63 25.69 19.83 -21.39
C VAL A 63 26.65 20.94 -21.82
N PRO A 64 27.64 21.38 -21.02
CA PRO A 64 28.61 22.35 -21.49
C PRO A 64 29.47 21.83 -22.65
N LEU A 65 29.91 20.56 -22.59
CA LEU A 65 30.68 19.96 -23.69
C LEU A 65 29.92 19.98 -25.01
N ALA A 66 28.62 19.68 -25.00
CA ALA A 66 27.78 19.73 -26.18
C ALA A 66 27.58 21.16 -26.72
N VAL A 67 27.55 22.17 -25.84
CA VAL A 67 27.43 23.59 -26.22
C VAL A 67 28.74 24.14 -26.81
N PHE A 68 29.90 23.69 -26.33
CA PHE A 68 31.21 24.11 -26.87
C PHE A 68 31.65 23.38 -28.15
N GLN A 69 30.93 22.33 -28.56
CA GLN A 69 31.20 21.56 -29.79
C GLN A 69 30.31 21.99 -30.99
N GLN A 70 29.45 23.00 -30.81
CA GLN A 70 28.68 23.66 -31.89
C GLN A 70 29.37 24.94 -32.35
#